data_AF-A0A8C4QBM4-F1
#
_entry.id   AF-A0A8C4QBM4-F1
#
_cell.length_a   1.000
_cell.length_b   1.000
_cell.length_c   1.000
_cell.angle_alpha   90.00
_cell.angle_beta   90.00
_cell.angle_gamma   90.00
#
_symmetry.space_group_name_H-M   'P 1'
#
loop_
_entity.id
_entity.type
_entity.pdbx_description
1 polymer ?
#
loop_
_entity_poly.entity_id
_entity_poly.type
_entity_poly.pdbx_seq_one_letter_code
_entity_poly.pdbx_strand_id
1 'polypeptide(L)'
;NAIRKKNEGLNWLRMASRVDAVASKVQTAVTMKVTKSMGQATKSLDKALKSMDLQKVSVVMDKFEQQFQNLDVHTAVMEDSMSTATTLTTPQNQVDQLIQQVADENGMEIMDQLNDLPAGATSVGEASSRTANEEDQLSLLSCDQ
;
A
#
# COMPACT_ATOMS: atom_id res chain seq x y z
N ASN A 1 29.78 7.65 35.94
CA ASN A 1 28.49 8.20 35.45
C ASN A 1 28.10 7.72 34.04
N ALA A 2 29.02 7.55 33.10
CA ALA A 2 28.71 7.12 31.72
C ALA A 2 28.05 5.72 31.61
N ILE A 3 28.51 4.73 32.39
CA ILE A 3 27.92 3.37 32.43
C ILE A 3 26.44 3.41 32.86
N ARG A 4 26.13 4.22 33.88
CA ARG A 4 24.75 4.40 34.37
C ARG A 4 23.84 5.01 33.31
N LYS A 5 24.28 6.09 32.64
CA LYS A 5 23.52 6.71 31.54
C LYS A 5 23.33 5.76 30.35
N LYS A 6 24.32 4.93 30.01
CA LYS A 6 24.19 3.90 28.97
C LYS A 6 23.13 2.86 29.35
N ASN A 7 23.12 2.42 30.60
CA ASN A 7 22.15 1.42 31.06
C ASN A 7 20.74 2.01 31.15
N GLU A 8 20.60 3.27 31.59
CA GLU A 8 19.35 4.01 31.54
C GLU A 8 18.86 4.15 30.09
N GLY A 9 19.72 4.57 29.15
CA GLY A 9 19.39 4.67 27.73
C GLY A 9 18.91 3.35 27.11
N LEU A 10 19.55 2.23 27.45
CA LEU A 10 19.11 0.90 27.03
C LEU A 10 17.74 0.53 27.61
N ASN A 11 17.46 0.93 28.85
CA ASN A 11 16.16 0.68 29.46
C ASN A 11 15.06 1.54 28.81
N TRP A 12 15.35 2.81 28.49
CA TRP A 12 14.45 3.69 27.74
C TRP A 12 14.20 3.16 26.33
N LEU A 13 15.21 2.66 25.63
CA LEU A 13 15.06 2.11 24.28
C LEU A 13 14.15 0.86 24.28
N ARG A 14 14.29 -0.02 25.27
CA ARG A 14 13.38 -1.18 25.44
C ARG A 14 11.96 -0.76 25.80
N MET A 15 11.81 0.33 26.56
CA MET A 15 10.48 0.85 26.89
C MET A 15 9.83 1.52 25.68
N ALA A 16 10.60 2.28 24.91
CA ALA A 16 10.16 2.92 23.67
C ALA A 16 9.67 1.89 22.64
N SER A 17 10.42 0.80 22.41
CA SER A 17 9.99 -0.26 21.49
C SER A 17 8.71 -0.96 21.93
N ARG A 18 8.51 -1.16 23.24
CA ARG A 18 7.27 -1.71 23.79
C ARG A 18 6.10 -0.73 23.64
N VAL A 19 6.33 0.56 23.85
CA VAL A 19 5.30 1.60 23.66
C VAL A 19 4.88 1.68 22.21
N ASP A 20 5.85 1.66 21.29
CA ASP A 20 5.60 1.68 19.84
C ASP A 20 4.80 0.44 19.38
N ALA A 21 5.18 -0.75 19.85
CA ALA A 21 4.42 -1.98 19.58
C ALA A 21 2.97 -1.93 20.11
N VAL A 22 2.75 -1.28 21.26
CA VAL A 22 1.39 -1.10 21.81
C VAL A 22 0.63 -0.03 21.03
N ALA A 23 1.28 1.06 20.63
CA ALA A 23 0.68 2.11 19.79
C ALA A 23 0.20 1.53 18.45
N SER A 24 1.02 0.71 17.79
CA SER A 24 0.66 -0.01 16.57
C SER A 24 -0.58 -0.90 16.77
N LYS A 25 -0.65 -1.67 17.87
CA LYS A 25 -1.82 -2.50 18.20
C LYS A 25 -3.08 -1.68 18.47
N VAL A 26 -2.95 -0.53 19.14
CA VAL A 26 -4.06 0.40 19.39
C VAL A 26 -4.56 1.00 18.08
N GLN A 27 -3.65 1.42 17.20
CA GLN A 27 -3.99 1.93 15.87
C GLN A 27 -4.81 0.90 15.08
N THR A 28 -4.37 -0.36 15.04
CA THR A 28 -5.13 -1.45 14.39
C THR A 28 -6.51 -1.65 15.02
N ALA A 29 -6.61 -1.60 16.36
CA ALA A 29 -7.88 -1.75 17.07
C ALA A 29 -8.86 -0.60 16.75
N VAL A 30 -8.36 0.62 16.57
CA VAL A 30 -9.16 1.77 16.12
C VAL A 30 -9.65 1.56 14.69
N THR A 31 -8.80 1.12 13.77
CA THR A 31 -9.20 0.78 12.39
C THR A 31 -10.29 -0.28 12.36
N MET A 32 -10.17 -1.36 13.16
CA MET A 32 -11.21 -2.40 13.26
C MET A 32 -12.56 -1.87 13.80
N LYS A 33 -12.53 -0.84 14.66
CA LYS A 33 -13.74 -0.19 15.18
C LYS A 33 -14.49 0.58 14.09
N VAL A 34 -13.78 1.15 13.11
CA VAL A 34 -14.38 1.76 11.91
C VAL A 34 -15.12 0.70 11.09
N THR A 35 -14.52 -0.47 10.86
CA THR A 35 -15.17 -1.59 10.16
C THR A 35 -16.48 -2.02 10.85
N LYS A 36 -16.49 -2.08 12.19
CA LYS A 36 -17.70 -2.40 12.96
C LYS A 36 -18.78 -1.31 12.81
N SER A 37 -18.38 -0.04 12.78
CA SER A 37 -19.27 1.11 12.61
C SER A 37 -19.86 1.15 11.20
N MET A 38 -19.07 0.85 10.17
CA MET A 38 -19.51 0.67 8.79
C MET A 38 -20.56 -0.44 8.66
N GLY A 39 -20.34 -1.58 9.34
CA GLY A 39 -21.29 -2.69 9.41
C GLY A 39 -22.61 -2.33 10.11
N GLN A 40 -22.61 -1.38 11.04
CA GLN A 40 -23.82 -0.85 11.66
C GLN A 40 -24.53 0.17 10.76
N ALA A 41 -23.78 1.05 10.08
CA ALA A 41 -24.31 2.02 9.14
C ALA A 41 -25.04 1.32 7.97
N THR A 42 -24.42 0.32 7.35
CA THR A 42 -25.02 -0.49 6.28
C THR A 42 -26.28 -1.24 6.71
N LYS A 43 -26.33 -1.78 7.94
CA LYS A 43 -27.56 -2.35 8.51
C LYS A 43 -28.66 -1.32 8.73
N SER A 44 -28.30 -0.11 9.17
CA SER A 44 -29.27 0.98 9.33
C SER A 44 -29.83 1.47 7.99
N LEU A 45 -29.00 1.43 6.93
CA LEU A 45 -29.36 1.76 5.56
C LEU A 45 -30.35 0.74 4.99
N ASP A 46 -30.08 -0.57 5.14
CA ASP A 46 -31.01 -1.64 4.75
C ASP A 46 -32.38 -1.51 5.44
N LYS A 47 -32.38 -1.17 6.73
CA LYS A 47 -33.62 -0.94 7.49
C LYS A 47 -34.38 0.31 7.02
N ALA A 48 -33.66 1.40 6.70
CA ALA A 48 -34.25 2.63 6.18
C ALA A 48 -34.86 2.41 4.77
N LEU A 49 -34.14 1.71 3.89
CA LEU A 49 -34.61 1.33 2.55
C LEU A 49 -35.85 0.44 2.60
N LYS A 50 -35.89 -0.54 3.52
CA LYS A 50 -37.09 -1.38 3.75
C LYS A 50 -38.29 -0.59 4.27
N SER A 51 -38.07 0.49 5.01
CA SER A 51 -39.14 1.35 5.50
C SER A 51 -39.61 2.42 4.50
N MET A 52 -38.99 2.50 3.31
CA MET A 52 -39.27 3.51 2.27
C MET A 52 -39.20 4.96 2.80
N ASP A 53 -38.43 5.18 3.86
CA ASP A 53 -38.29 6.48 4.53
C ASP A 53 -37.09 7.22 3.96
N LEU A 54 -37.34 8.04 2.94
CA LEU A 54 -36.32 8.81 2.22
C LEU A 54 -35.54 9.78 3.14
N GLN A 55 -36.16 10.29 4.20
CA GLN A 55 -35.47 11.14 5.18
C GLN A 55 -34.47 10.34 6.00
N LYS A 56 -34.81 9.11 6.40
CA LYS A 56 -33.85 8.23 7.07
C LYS A 56 -32.74 7.77 6.14
N VAL A 57 -33.01 7.54 4.86
CA VAL A 57 -31.96 7.19 3.89
C VAL A 57 -30.95 8.33 3.76
N SER A 58 -31.40 9.59 3.66
CA SER A 58 -30.50 10.76 3.62
C SER A 58 -29.57 10.82 4.83
N VAL A 59 -30.11 10.69 6.05
CA VAL A 59 -29.31 10.73 7.30
C VAL A 59 -28.31 9.57 7.38
N VAL A 60 -28.66 8.40 6.83
CA VAL A 60 -27.75 7.26 6.81
C VAL A 60 -26.67 7.43 5.74
N MET A 61 -26.97 8.08 4.61
CA MET A 61 -25.96 8.44 3.60
C MET A 61 -24.94 9.44 4.14
N ASP A 62 -25.39 10.49 4.86
CA ASP A 62 -24.48 11.45 5.50
C ASP A 62 -23.54 10.74 6.50
N LYS A 63 -24.08 9.76 7.25
CA LYS A 63 -23.28 8.92 8.15
C LYS A 63 -22.34 7.98 7.40
N PHE A 64 -22.77 7.42 6.27
CA PHE A 64 -21.96 6.54 5.45
C PHE A 64 -20.76 7.32 4.88
N GLU A 65 -20.98 8.53 4.38
CA GLU A 65 -19.93 9.43 3.89
C GLU A 65 -18.93 9.76 5.00
N GLN A 66 -19.41 10.10 6.21
CA GLN A 66 -18.53 10.29 7.37
C GLN A 66 -17.73 9.04 7.74
N GLN A 67 -18.33 7.85 7.69
CA GLN A 67 -17.62 6.59 7.99
C GLN A 67 -16.59 6.26 6.89
N PHE A 68 -16.89 6.58 5.63
CA PHE A 68 -16.01 6.34 4.49
C PHE A 68 -14.82 7.32 4.48
N GLN A 69 -15.04 8.60 4.74
CA GLN A 69 -13.96 9.59 4.92
C GLN A 69 -13.05 9.22 6.09
N ASN A 70 -13.61 8.78 7.23
CA ASN A 70 -12.79 8.31 8.35
C ASN A 70 -11.99 7.06 8.00
N LEU A 71 -12.55 6.14 7.21
CA LEU A 71 -11.83 4.95 6.74
C LEU A 71 -10.66 5.35 5.83
N ASP A 72 -10.88 6.29 4.92
CA ASP A 72 -9.86 6.76 3.98
C ASP A 72 -8.71 7.45 4.72
N VAL A 73 -9.01 8.38 5.61
CA VAL A 73 -8.00 9.03 6.47
C VAL A 73 -7.26 8.01 7.35
N HIS A 74 -7.96 7.04 7.94
CA HIS A 74 -7.30 5.99 8.72
C HIS A 74 -6.42 5.07 7.88
N THR A 75 -6.81 4.78 6.64
CA THR A 75 -6.02 3.96 5.72
C THR A 75 -4.77 4.71 5.29
N ALA A 76 -4.89 5.99 4.95
CA ALA A 76 -3.75 6.86 4.63
C ALA A 76 -2.76 6.98 5.80
N VAL A 77 -3.25 7.18 7.04
CA VAL A 77 -2.37 7.24 8.23
C VAL A 77 -1.74 5.87 8.54
N MET A 78 -2.47 4.78 8.31
CA MET A 78 -1.95 3.43 8.49
C MET A 78 -0.88 3.11 7.43
N GLU A 79 -1.07 3.52 6.18
CA GLU A 79 -0.10 3.38 5.10
C GLU A 79 1.16 4.21 5.37
N ASP A 80 1.03 5.44 5.85
CA ASP A 80 2.17 6.28 6.24
C ASP A 80 2.96 5.69 7.44
N SER A 81 2.23 5.16 8.42
CA SER A 81 2.82 4.46 9.58
C SER A 81 3.49 3.14 9.18
N MET A 82 2.87 2.36 8.28
CA MET A 82 3.42 1.12 7.74
C MET A 82 4.59 1.37 6.81
N SER A 83 4.58 2.46 6.04
CA SER A 83 5.70 2.93 5.21
C SER A 83 6.90 3.26 6.10
N THR A 84 6.67 3.99 7.20
CA THR A 84 7.71 4.31 8.19
C THR A 84 8.26 3.04 8.87
N ALA A 85 7.39 2.11 9.28
CA ALA A 85 7.81 0.85 9.89
C ALA A 85 8.56 -0.07 8.91
N THR A 86 8.08 -0.17 7.67
CA THR A 86 8.71 -0.94 6.58
C THR A 86 10.05 -0.34 6.18
N THR A 87 10.20 0.99 6.16
CA THR A 87 11.48 1.65 5.86
C THR A 87 12.59 1.20 6.82
N LEU A 88 12.25 0.87 8.08
CA LEU A 88 13.23 0.37 9.06
C LEU A 88 13.64 -1.09 8.83
N THR A 89 12.73 -1.93 8.30
CA THR A 89 12.99 -3.37 8.04
C THR A 89 13.39 -3.67 6.60
N THR A 90 13.12 -2.76 5.67
CA THR A 90 13.31 -2.91 4.23
C THR A 90 13.84 -1.58 3.69
N PRO A 91 15.16 -1.32 3.82
CA PRO A 91 15.77 -0.10 3.35
C PRO A 91 15.64 0.01 1.83
N GLN A 92 15.27 1.20 1.34
CA GLN A 92 15.02 1.43 -0.09
C GLN A 92 16.21 1.02 -0.98
N ASN A 93 17.44 1.30 -0.53
CA ASN A 93 18.66 0.90 -1.24
C ASN A 93 18.79 -0.62 -1.45
N GLN A 94 18.33 -1.44 -0.49
CA GLN A 94 18.35 -2.90 -0.61
C GLN A 94 17.30 -3.40 -1.61
N VAL A 95 16.16 -2.70 -1.71
CA VAL A 95 15.13 -2.99 -2.72
C VAL A 95 15.61 -2.58 -4.10
N ASP A 96 16.21 -1.41 -4.25
CA ASP A 96 16.75 -0.92 -5.53
C ASP A 96 17.83 -1.87 -6.07
N GLN A 97 18.72 -2.36 -5.20
CA GLN A 97 19.73 -3.36 -5.56
C GLN A 97 19.10 -4.70 -5.95
N LEU A 98 18.06 -5.15 -5.24
CA LEU A 98 17.36 -6.39 -5.57
C LEU A 98 16.63 -6.28 -6.92
N ILE A 99 15.99 -5.14 -7.19
CA ILE A 99 15.33 -4.87 -8.48
C ILE A 99 16.37 -4.91 -9.61
N GLN A 100 17.53 -4.27 -9.42
CA GLN A 100 18.61 -4.31 -10.41
C GLN A 100 19.13 -5.75 -10.61
N GLN A 101 19.34 -6.50 -9.53
CA GLN A 101 19.82 -7.88 -9.60
C GLN A 101 18.81 -8.81 -10.32
N VAL A 102 17.52 -8.66 -10.01
CA VAL A 102 16.45 -9.43 -10.67
C VAL A 102 16.33 -9.02 -12.14
N ALA A 103 16.45 -7.73 -12.45
CA ALA A 103 16.44 -7.24 -13.83
C ALA A 103 17.64 -7.77 -14.63
N ASP A 104 18.83 -7.80 -14.02
CA ASP A 104 20.04 -8.34 -14.64
C ASP A 104 19.93 -9.88 -14.79
N GLU A 105 19.42 -10.61 -13.80
CA GLU A 105 19.19 -12.06 -13.89
C GLU A 105 18.16 -12.41 -14.97
N ASN A 106 17.03 -11.71 -15.04
CA ASN A 106 16.01 -11.94 -16.08
C ASN A 106 16.51 -11.49 -17.46
N GLY A 107 17.28 -10.39 -17.54
CA GLY A 107 17.91 -9.93 -18.78
C GLY A 107 18.99 -10.88 -19.29
N MET A 108 19.76 -11.49 -18.39
CA MET A 108 20.72 -12.55 -18.71
C MET A 108 20.02 -13.86 -19.10
N GLU A 109 18.93 -14.26 -18.43
CA GLU A 109 18.17 -15.46 -18.77
C GLU A 109 17.51 -15.35 -20.16
N ILE A 110 16.96 -14.18 -20.51
CA ILE A 110 16.44 -13.92 -21.86
C ILE A 110 17.56 -13.98 -22.90
N MET A 111 18.75 -13.44 -22.59
CA MET A 111 19.91 -13.51 -23.47
C MET A 111 20.45 -14.93 -23.62
N ASP A 112 20.44 -15.74 -22.56
CA ASP A 112 20.84 -17.16 -22.60
C ASP A 112 19.84 -18.00 -23.39
N GLN A 113 18.53 -17.76 -23.24
CA GLN A 113 17.49 -18.39 -24.08
C GLN A 113 17.59 -17.96 -25.56
N LEU A 114 18.02 -16.72 -25.83
CA LEU A 114 18.31 -16.23 -27.19
C LEU A 114 19.61 -16.81 -27.78
N ASN A 115 20.59 -17.15 -26.94
CA ASN A 115 21.84 -17.80 -27.35
C ASN A 115 21.70 -19.33 -27.52
N ASP A 116 20.75 -19.96 -26.82
CA ASP A 116 20.43 -21.40 -26.96
C ASP A 116 19.49 -21.69 -28.15
N LEU A 117 18.91 -20.64 -28.75
CA LEU A 117 18.26 -20.75 -30.05
C LEU A 117 19.33 -20.90 -31.14
N PRO A 118 19.28 -21.96 -31.98
CA PRO A 118 20.32 -22.24 -32.96
C PRO A 118 20.52 -21.05 -33.88
N ALA A 119 21.79 -20.63 -34.03
CA ALA A 119 22.25 -19.50 -34.83
C ALA A 119 21.78 -19.59 -36.30
N GLY A 120 20.55 -19.15 -36.57
CA GLY A 120 19.92 -19.32 -37.87
C GLY A 120 18.72 -18.40 -38.14
N ALA A 121 18.47 -17.39 -37.31
CA ALA A 121 17.43 -16.39 -37.57
C ALA A 121 17.98 -14.95 -37.49
N THR A 122 19.12 -14.71 -38.14
CA THR A 122 19.53 -13.35 -38.53
C THR A 122 18.68 -12.89 -39.71
N SER A 123 17.39 -12.61 -39.49
CA SER A 123 16.57 -11.95 -40.52
C SER A 123 15.22 -11.43 -40.01
N VAL A 124 15.20 -10.46 -39.10
CA VAL A 124 14.20 -9.36 -39.05
C VAL A 124 14.91 -8.23 -38.27
N GLY A 125 15.43 -7.16 -38.84
CA GLY A 125 14.77 -6.30 -39.80
C GLY A 125 13.78 -5.38 -39.07
N GLU A 126 14.30 -4.31 -38.42
CA GLU A 126 13.56 -3.06 -38.21
C GLU A 126 12.26 -3.12 -37.38
N ALA A 127 12.36 -2.97 -36.05
CA ALA A 127 11.30 -2.39 -35.21
C ALA A 127 11.86 -1.85 -33.88
N SER A 128 12.90 -1.02 -33.95
CA SER A 128 13.22 -0.11 -32.85
C SER A 128 12.24 1.06 -32.91
N SER A 129 11.03 0.86 -32.36
CA SER A 129 10.07 1.91 -31.97
C SER A 129 8.74 1.28 -31.57
N ARG A 130 8.58 0.81 -30.33
CA ARG A 130 7.22 0.61 -29.78
C ARG A 130 7.02 0.64 -28.27
N THR A 131 8.07 0.70 -27.45
CA THR A 131 7.87 0.66 -25.98
C THR A 131 7.72 2.04 -25.32
N ALA A 132 7.83 3.15 -26.07
CA ALA A 132 7.64 4.50 -25.50
C ALA A 132 6.18 5.00 -25.51
N ASN A 133 5.22 4.24 -26.06
CA ASN A 133 3.84 4.71 -26.27
C ASN A 133 2.77 4.00 -25.41
N GLU A 134 3.13 3.04 -24.56
CA GLU A 134 2.13 2.30 -23.74
C GLU A 134 1.92 2.91 -22.34
N GLU A 135 2.88 3.67 -21.81
CA GLU A 135 2.69 4.36 -20.52
C GLU A 135 1.95 5.72 -20.67
N ASP A 136 2.01 6.35 -21.85
CA ASP A 136 1.35 7.64 -22.09
C ASP A 136 -0.14 7.48 -22.52
N GLN A 137 -0.52 6.30 -23.02
CA GLN A 137 -1.91 6.03 -23.42
C GLN A 137 -2.82 5.60 -22.26
N LEU A 138 -2.28 4.99 -21.20
CA LEU A 138 -3.07 4.73 -19.99
C LEU A 138 -3.39 6.02 -19.23
N SER A 139 -2.51 7.01 -19.30
CA SER A 139 -2.67 8.33 -18.67
C SER A 139 -3.75 9.20 -19.34
N LEU A 140 -3.99 9.00 -20.64
CA LEU A 140 -5.00 9.75 -21.40
C LEU A 140 -6.42 9.17 -21.29
N LEU A 141 -6.57 7.89 -20.93
CA LEU A 141 -7.89 7.26 -20.75
C LEU A 141 -8.57 7.60 -19.42
N SER A 142 -7.84 8.13 -18.43
CA SER A 142 -8.38 8.47 -17.12
C SER A 142 -8.94 9.90 -17.01
N CYS A 143 -8.81 10.72 -18.07
CA CYS A 143 -9.20 12.14 -18.03
C CYS A 143 -10.59 12.43 -18.65
N ASP A 144 -11.29 11.44 -19.22
CA ASP A 144 -12.55 11.66 -19.96
C ASP A 144 -13.74 10.80 -19.46
N GLN A 145 -13.84 10.57 -18.15
CA GLN A 145 -15.08 10.09 -17.54
C GLN A 145 -15.40 10.78 -16.21
#